data_AF-A0A8J9YXC2-F1
#
_entry.id   AF-A0A8J9YXC2-F1
#
_cell.length_a   1.000
_cell.length_b   1.000
_cell.length_c   1.000
_cell.angle_alpha   90.00
_cell.angle_beta   90.00
_cell.angle_gamma   90.00
#
_symmetry.space_group_name_H-M   'P 1'
#
loop_
_entity.id
_entity.type
_entity.pdbx_description
1 polymer ?
#
loop_
_entity_poly.entity_id
_entity_poly.type
_entity_poly.pdbx_seq_one_letter_code
_entity_poly.pdbx_strand_id
1 'polypeptide(L)'
;MPFPVEKSCGTWKHDRHSDNYPQIMEKLGIPAEIVQKLEEATVSANYSLSGNKFTAKFEIMGKQHESTFTLGVEGEEHDPTVGRKRKITYTIEGDHLVSVYPDYNGSGTSLRLSRHFVDNDTIRSKPERPNKMPFPVEKSCGTWKHDRQSDNYPQIFEKLGIPAEMVQKLKGTTFSVNHSLSGDKFTSKFEFNGKPQESTFTLGVEGEEHDQTVGRKRKVTYTIEGDNLVSVFPDHDGKGTPMRVSRHFIDDDTIHIDVTVGGVEGWTTYKRC
;
A
#
# COMPACT_ATOMS: atom_id res chain seq x y z
N MET A 1 7.83 -5.80 17.15
CA MET A 1 8.62 -7.05 17.29
C MET A 1 9.39 -7.26 15.99
N PRO A 2 10.58 -7.87 15.98
CA PRO A 2 11.33 -8.11 14.74
C PRO A 2 10.55 -9.05 13.81
N PHE A 3 10.72 -8.92 12.49
CA PHE A 3 10.12 -9.83 11.51
C PHE A 3 10.55 -11.27 11.80
N PRO A 4 9.61 -12.22 11.99
CA PRO A 4 9.95 -13.61 12.29
C PRO A 4 10.37 -14.33 11.00
N VAL A 5 11.64 -14.21 10.60
CA VAL A 5 12.17 -14.81 9.36
C VAL A 5 11.97 -16.33 9.36
N GLU A 6 12.06 -16.98 10.51
CA GLU A 6 11.80 -18.41 10.67
C GLU A 6 10.36 -18.76 10.27
N LYS A 7 9.39 -17.90 10.60
CA LYS A 7 7.98 -18.07 10.19
C LYS A 7 7.81 -17.94 8.68
N SER A 8 8.67 -17.18 8.00
CA SER A 8 8.63 -17.08 6.53
C SER A 8 9.23 -18.31 5.83
N CYS A 9 9.90 -19.21 6.56
CA CYS A 9 10.44 -20.43 5.96
C CYS A 9 9.31 -21.39 5.58
N GLY A 10 9.39 -21.98 4.38
CA GLY A 10 8.34 -22.83 3.83
C GLY A 10 8.03 -22.48 2.38
N THR A 11 6.99 -23.13 1.84
CA THR A 11 6.55 -22.93 0.45
C THR A 11 5.35 -21.99 0.42
N TRP A 12 5.48 -20.94 -0.38
CA TRP A 12 4.50 -19.90 -0.60
C TRP A 12 4.08 -19.94 -2.06
N LYS A 13 2.79 -19.72 -2.30
CA LYS A 13 2.26 -19.46 -3.64
C LYS A 13 1.91 -17.99 -3.73
N HIS A 14 2.25 -17.38 -4.85
CA HIS A 14 1.76 -16.06 -5.17
C HIS A 14 0.25 -16.15 -5.39
N ASP A 15 -0.53 -15.45 -4.58
CA ASP A 15 -1.99 -15.49 -4.62
C ASP A 15 -2.56 -14.43 -5.57
N ARG A 16 -2.18 -13.16 -5.37
CA ARG A 16 -2.80 -12.03 -6.07
C ARG A 16 -1.80 -10.90 -6.33
N HIS A 17 -1.88 -10.29 -7.52
CA HIS A 17 -1.20 -9.05 -7.86
C HIS A 17 -2.01 -7.83 -7.41
N SER A 18 -1.33 -6.72 -7.10
CA SER A 18 -2.02 -5.43 -6.98
C SER A 18 -2.51 -4.97 -8.37
N ASP A 19 -3.60 -4.21 -8.41
CA ASP A 19 -4.16 -3.68 -9.66
C ASP A 19 -3.19 -2.81 -10.47
N ASN A 20 -2.18 -2.26 -9.81
CA ASN A 20 -1.12 -1.46 -10.43
C ASN A 20 0.16 -2.26 -10.74
N TYR A 21 0.10 -3.59 -10.66
CA TYR A 21 1.25 -4.46 -10.87
C TYR A 21 1.90 -4.26 -12.26
N PRO A 22 1.15 -4.18 -13.37
CA PRO A 22 1.75 -3.92 -14.68
C PRO A 22 2.56 -2.63 -14.74
N GLN A 23 2.02 -1.54 -14.21
CA GLN A 23 2.67 -0.23 -14.22
C GLN A 23 3.93 -0.23 -13.34
N ILE A 24 3.94 -1.00 -12.25
CA ILE A 24 5.15 -1.19 -11.45
C ILE A 24 6.20 -1.95 -12.27
N MET A 25 5.82 -3.05 -12.91
CA MET A 25 6.75 -3.89 -13.67
C MET A 25 7.33 -3.16 -14.90
N GLU A 26 6.51 -2.39 -15.61
CA GLU A 26 6.97 -1.54 -16.71
C GLU A 26 7.99 -0.49 -16.22
N LYS A 27 7.73 0.17 -15.08
CA LYS A 27 8.70 1.11 -14.46
C LYS A 27 10.00 0.44 -14.05
N LEU A 28 9.95 -0.84 -13.70
CA LEU A 28 11.12 -1.67 -13.41
C LEU A 28 11.84 -2.17 -14.67
N GLY A 29 11.39 -1.73 -15.85
CA GLY A 29 11.95 -2.07 -17.15
C GLY A 29 11.64 -3.51 -17.58
N ILE A 30 10.58 -4.11 -17.04
CA ILE A 30 10.10 -5.42 -17.49
C ILE A 30 9.24 -5.22 -18.73
N PRO A 31 9.55 -5.88 -19.87
CA PRO A 31 8.74 -5.78 -21.09
C PRO A 31 7.28 -6.17 -20.87
N ALA A 32 6.34 -5.46 -21.47
CA ALA A 32 4.90 -5.70 -21.33
C ALA A 32 4.48 -7.15 -21.66
N GLU A 33 5.12 -7.77 -22.65
CA GLU A 33 4.91 -9.18 -23.01
C GLU A 33 5.33 -10.16 -21.90
N ILE A 34 6.31 -9.79 -21.07
CA ILE A 34 6.74 -10.58 -19.91
C ILE A 34 5.80 -10.30 -18.74
N VAL A 35 5.37 -9.05 -18.55
CA VAL A 35 4.38 -8.67 -17.54
C VAL A 35 3.10 -9.48 -17.70
N GLN A 36 2.55 -9.55 -18.91
CA GLN A 36 1.33 -10.33 -19.18
C GLN A 36 1.52 -11.82 -18.82
N LYS A 37 2.67 -12.40 -19.18
CA LYS A 37 2.97 -13.79 -18.82
C LYS A 37 3.10 -13.99 -17.31
N LEU A 38 3.61 -12.99 -16.59
CA LEU A 38 3.73 -13.04 -15.13
C LEU A 38 2.36 -12.95 -14.44
N GLU A 39 1.43 -12.15 -14.97
CA GLU A 39 0.06 -12.06 -14.44
C GLU A 39 -0.70 -13.39 -14.54
N GLU A 40 -0.42 -14.17 -15.59
CA GLU A 40 -1.02 -15.49 -15.82
C GLU A 40 -0.23 -16.63 -15.17
N ALA A 41 1.01 -16.37 -14.73
CA ALA A 41 1.90 -17.41 -14.22
C ALA A 41 1.58 -17.78 -12.77
N THR A 42 1.59 -19.08 -12.49
CA THR A 42 1.74 -19.54 -11.11
C THR A 42 3.19 -19.30 -10.68
N VAL A 43 3.38 -18.44 -9.69
CA VAL A 43 4.67 -18.22 -9.04
C VAL A 43 4.67 -18.92 -7.68
N SER A 44 5.70 -19.71 -7.41
CA SER A 44 5.93 -20.26 -6.07
C SER A 44 7.30 -19.84 -5.54
N ALA A 45 7.39 -19.68 -4.23
CA ALA A 45 8.62 -19.34 -3.53
C ALA A 45 8.80 -20.29 -2.36
N ASN A 46 9.98 -20.92 -2.24
CA ASN A 46 10.37 -21.67 -1.07
C ASN A 46 11.51 -20.93 -0.36
N TYR A 47 11.28 -20.56 0.89
CA TYR A 47 12.28 -19.89 1.72
C TYR A 47 12.82 -20.83 2.77
N SER A 48 14.13 -20.76 3.02
CA SER A 48 14.77 -21.46 4.12
C SER A 48 15.84 -20.57 4.77
N LEU A 49 16.02 -20.73 6.08
CA LEU A 49 17.02 -20.01 6.86
C LEU A 49 17.96 -21.02 7.53
N SER A 50 19.27 -20.82 7.38
CA SER A 50 20.31 -21.57 8.08
C SER A 50 21.31 -20.61 8.70
N GLY A 51 21.16 -20.34 10.00
CA GLY A 51 21.90 -19.27 10.67
C GLY A 51 21.50 -17.91 10.11
N ASN A 52 22.47 -17.14 9.61
CA ASN A 52 22.22 -15.85 8.94
C ASN A 52 22.07 -15.96 7.42
N LYS A 53 22.06 -17.18 6.87
CA LYS A 53 21.90 -17.41 5.43
C LYS A 53 20.44 -17.65 5.09
N PHE A 54 19.86 -16.73 4.35
CA PHE A 54 18.52 -16.80 3.79
C PHE A 54 18.59 -17.31 2.35
N THR A 55 17.95 -18.43 2.07
CA THR A 55 17.84 -19.01 0.72
C THR A 55 16.42 -18.84 0.21
N ALA A 56 16.30 -18.30 -1.00
CA ALA A 56 15.05 -18.18 -1.71
C ALA A 56 15.11 -19.02 -3.00
N LYS A 57 14.14 -19.91 -3.16
CA LYS A 57 13.92 -20.70 -4.37
C LYS A 57 12.61 -20.28 -5.02
N PHE A 58 12.67 -19.73 -6.22
CA PHE A 58 11.49 -19.32 -6.97
C PHE A 58 11.25 -20.26 -8.14
N GLU A 59 9.99 -20.60 -8.37
CA GLU A 59 9.54 -21.18 -9.63
C GLU A 59 8.64 -20.16 -10.32
N ILE A 60 9.11 -19.63 -11.46
CA ILE A 60 8.40 -18.61 -12.25
C ILE A 60 8.36 -19.09 -13.69
N MET A 61 7.16 -19.20 -14.26
CA MET A 61 6.96 -19.65 -15.65
C MET A 61 7.67 -20.98 -15.97
N GLY A 62 7.65 -21.93 -15.02
CA GLY A 62 8.30 -23.24 -15.14
C GLY A 62 9.82 -23.23 -15.04
N LYS A 63 10.45 -22.09 -14.73
CA LYS A 63 11.88 -22.00 -14.47
C LYS A 63 12.15 -21.90 -12.98
N GLN A 64 13.08 -22.73 -12.50
CA GLN A 64 13.52 -22.72 -11.11
C GLN A 64 14.76 -21.84 -10.95
N HIS A 65 14.76 -21.04 -9.89
CA HIS A 65 15.82 -20.12 -9.56
C HIS A 65 16.10 -20.21 -8.07
N GLU A 66 17.36 -20.38 -7.70
CA GLU A 66 17.79 -20.46 -6.32
C GLU A 66 18.85 -19.41 -6.05
N SER A 67 18.72 -18.70 -4.94
CA SER A 67 19.71 -17.73 -4.50
C SER A 67 19.83 -17.76 -2.99
N THR A 68 21.06 -17.65 -2.49
CA THR A 68 21.36 -17.65 -1.05
C THR A 68 22.09 -16.37 -0.70
N PHE A 69 21.62 -15.70 0.36
CA PHE A 69 22.09 -14.40 0.81
C PHE A 69 22.41 -14.44 2.29
N THR A 70 23.40 -13.65 2.69
CA THR A 70 23.65 -13.39 4.12
C THR A 70 22.90 -12.13 4.51
N LEU A 71 22.04 -12.19 5.54
CA LEU A 71 21.29 -11.02 5.99
C LEU A 71 22.24 -9.87 6.38
N GLY A 72 21.94 -8.66 5.93
CA GLY A 72 22.73 -7.44 6.12
C GLY A 72 23.93 -7.30 5.18
N VAL A 73 24.18 -8.26 4.29
CA VAL A 73 25.32 -8.26 3.37
C VAL A 73 24.82 -8.13 1.93
N GLU A 74 25.46 -7.25 1.15
CA GLU A 74 25.20 -7.13 -0.29
C GLU A 74 25.58 -8.44 -1.01
N GLY A 75 24.65 -8.94 -1.81
CA GLY A 75 24.85 -10.07 -2.70
C GLY A 75 24.44 -9.74 -4.14
N GLU A 76 24.45 -10.76 -4.99
CA GLU A 76 24.02 -10.69 -6.38
C GLU A 76 22.90 -11.69 -6.62
N GLU A 77 21.81 -11.23 -7.23
CA GLU A 77 20.69 -12.05 -7.67
C GLU A 77 20.63 -12.06 -9.19
N HIS A 78 20.27 -13.20 -9.77
CA HIS A 78 19.97 -13.30 -11.20
C HIS A 78 18.46 -13.16 -11.41
N ASP A 79 18.03 -12.10 -12.10
CA ASP A 79 16.64 -11.89 -12.47
C ASP A 79 16.18 -12.95 -13.48
N PRO A 80 15.22 -13.81 -13.12
CA PRO A 80 14.77 -14.89 -13.97
C PRO A 80 13.93 -14.44 -15.17
N THR A 81 13.37 -13.24 -15.10
CA THR A 81 12.44 -12.70 -16.09
C THR A 81 13.19 -12.08 -17.27
N VAL A 82 14.26 -11.34 -16.99
CA VAL A 82 15.03 -10.60 -18.00
C VAL A 82 16.50 -11.05 -18.11
N GLY A 83 16.93 -12.02 -17.30
CA GLY A 83 18.27 -12.63 -17.40
C GLY A 83 19.43 -11.74 -16.95
N ARG A 84 19.15 -10.68 -16.17
CA ARG A 84 20.17 -9.73 -15.68
C ARG A 84 20.58 -10.02 -14.26
N LYS A 85 21.84 -9.76 -13.94
CA LYS A 85 22.33 -9.74 -12.55
C LYS A 85 22.05 -8.40 -11.91
N ARG A 86 21.67 -8.40 -10.64
CA ARG A 86 21.40 -7.20 -9.85
C ARG A 86 21.96 -7.35 -8.44
N LYS A 87 22.47 -6.25 -7.90
CA LYS A 87 22.86 -6.17 -6.50
C LYS A 87 21.62 -6.16 -5.62
N ILE A 88 21.70 -6.85 -4.50
CA ILE A 88 20.60 -6.94 -3.54
C ILE A 88 21.14 -7.07 -2.13
N THR A 89 20.50 -6.40 -1.18
CA THR A 89 20.74 -6.59 0.25
C THR A 89 19.43 -6.95 0.93
N TYR A 90 19.42 -8.01 1.72
CA TYR A 90 18.28 -8.36 2.58
C TYR A 90 18.55 -7.90 4.02
N THR A 91 17.64 -7.12 4.61
CA THR A 91 17.70 -6.64 6.00
C THR A 91 16.41 -6.95 6.75
N ILE A 92 16.51 -7.10 8.07
CA ILE A 92 15.33 -7.10 8.96
C ILE A 92 15.21 -5.69 9.53
N GLU A 93 14.09 -5.02 9.27
CA GLU A 93 13.82 -3.67 9.75
C GLU A 93 12.48 -3.66 10.47
N GLY A 94 12.52 -3.62 11.81
CA GLY A 94 11.31 -3.80 12.61
C GLY A 94 10.64 -5.15 12.29
N ASP A 95 9.34 -5.11 12.06
CA ASP A 95 8.51 -6.26 11.67
C ASP A 95 8.50 -6.52 10.16
N HIS A 96 9.49 -6.02 9.40
CA HIS A 96 9.59 -6.25 7.96
C HIS A 96 10.89 -6.96 7.54
N LEU A 97 10.78 -7.86 6.56
CA LEU A 97 11.91 -8.30 5.73
C LEU A 97 12.02 -7.39 4.51
N VAL A 98 13.17 -6.74 4.38
CA VAL A 98 13.42 -5.72 3.38
C VAL A 98 14.45 -6.24 2.39
N SER A 99 14.20 -6.06 1.10
CA SER A 99 15.21 -6.22 0.05
C SER A 99 15.44 -4.90 -0.65
N VAL A 100 16.69 -4.46 -0.70
CA VAL A 100 17.13 -3.24 -1.38
C VAL A 100 17.91 -3.61 -2.63
N TYR A 101 17.42 -3.13 -3.77
CA TYR A 101 18.09 -3.15 -5.07
C TYR A 101 18.58 -1.73 -5.37
N PRO A 102 19.89 -1.45 -5.28
CA PRO A 102 20.42 -0.10 -5.54
C PRO A 102 20.20 0.34 -6.99
N ASP A 103 20.27 -0.61 -7.91
CA ASP A 103 19.99 -0.44 -9.33
C ASP A 103 19.32 -1.71 -9.85
N TYR A 104 18.00 -1.68 -9.93
CA TYR A 104 17.17 -2.81 -10.31
C TYR A 104 17.29 -3.14 -11.79
N ASN A 105 17.42 -2.11 -12.64
CA ASN A 105 17.34 -2.25 -14.09
C ASN A 105 18.60 -1.90 -14.88
N GLY A 106 19.68 -1.50 -14.21
CA GLY A 106 20.92 -1.07 -14.85
C GLY A 106 20.88 0.38 -15.33
N SER A 107 19.78 1.10 -15.09
CA SER A 107 19.61 2.52 -15.44
C SER A 107 19.55 3.43 -14.20
N GLY A 108 19.97 2.93 -13.04
CA GLY A 108 19.92 3.65 -11.76
C GLY A 108 18.55 3.61 -11.07
N THR A 109 17.62 2.77 -11.52
CA THR A 109 16.31 2.63 -10.84
C THR A 109 16.47 1.82 -9.57
N SER A 110 16.56 2.48 -8.43
CA SER A 110 16.53 1.79 -7.14
C SER A 110 15.14 1.23 -6.84
N LEU A 111 15.10 0.03 -6.26
CA LEU A 111 13.87 -0.60 -5.76
C LEU A 111 14.11 -1.07 -4.33
N ARG A 112 13.28 -0.63 -3.40
CA ARG A 112 13.21 -1.22 -2.07
C ARG A 112 11.90 -1.98 -1.98
N LEU A 113 11.91 -3.22 -1.50
CA LEU A 113 10.72 -4.06 -1.33
C LEU A 113 10.64 -4.49 0.13
N SER A 114 9.53 -4.21 0.79
CA SER A 114 9.29 -4.68 2.16
C SER A 114 8.22 -5.76 2.19
N ARG A 115 8.42 -6.71 3.10
CA ARG A 115 7.57 -7.89 3.28
C ARG A 115 7.19 -7.98 4.75
N HIS A 116 5.91 -8.08 5.04
CA HIS A 116 5.39 -8.34 6.40
C HIS A 116 4.27 -9.37 6.36
N PHE A 117 4.03 -10.00 7.50
CA PHE A 117 2.87 -10.87 7.70
C PHE A 117 1.62 -10.02 7.90
N VAL A 118 0.60 -10.21 7.06
CA VAL A 118 -0.74 -9.63 7.31
C VAL A 118 -1.58 -10.55 8.19
N ASP A 119 -1.31 -11.84 8.15
CA ASP A 119 -1.85 -12.86 9.05
C ASP A 119 -0.82 -14.01 9.24
N ASN A 120 -1.25 -15.21 9.65
CA ASN A 120 -0.34 -16.33 9.85
C ASN A 120 0.18 -16.96 8.56
N ASP A 121 -0.58 -16.88 7.49
CA ASP A 121 -0.43 -17.65 6.26
C ASP A 121 -0.31 -16.74 5.01
N THR A 122 -0.20 -15.43 5.23
CA THR A 122 -0.10 -14.43 4.16
C THR A 122 1.04 -13.44 4.41
N ILE A 123 1.96 -13.33 3.45
CA ILE A 123 3.02 -12.32 3.41
C ILE A 123 2.69 -11.30 2.32
N ARG A 124 2.52 -10.04 2.69
CA ARG A 124 2.33 -8.94 1.74
C ARG A 124 3.68 -8.37 1.35
N SER A 125 3.98 -8.33 0.06
CA SER A 125 5.17 -7.66 -0.50
C SER A 125 4.78 -6.31 -1.09
N LYS A 126 5.46 -5.24 -0.69
CA LYS A 126 5.17 -3.87 -1.13
C LYS A 126 6.44 -3.17 -1.62
N PRO A 127 6.48 -2.61 -2.85
CA PRO A 127 7.51 -1.68 -3.25
C PRO A 127 7.48 -0.44 -2.37
N GLU A 128 8.58 -0.17 -1.71
CA GLU A 128 8.85 1.11 -1.07
C GLU A 128 9.47 2.05 -2.07
N ARG A 129 8.95 3.27 -2.13
CA ARG A 129 9.49 4.27 -3.04
C ARG A 129 10.75 4.86 -2.42
N PRO A 130 11.85 4.97 -3.19
CA PRO A 130 13.11 5.52 -2.70
C PRO A 130 12.93 6.98 -2.31
N ASN A 131 13.53 7.38 -1.17
CA ASN A 131 13.63 8.75 -0.64
C ASN A 131 12.50 9.69 -1.06
N LYS A 132 11.39 9.56 -0.34
CA LYS A 132 10.20 10.34 -0.60
C LYS A 132 10.42 11.79 -0.17
N MET A 133 10.46 12.70 -1.14
CA MET A 133 10.03 14.07 -0.86
C MET A 133 8.68 14.01 -0.15
N PRO A 134 8.43 14.90 0.82
CA PRO A 134 7.18 14.91 1.57
C PRO A 134 5.98 14.92 0.62
N PHE A 135 4.86 14.30 1.02
CA PHE A 135 3.62 14.36 0.23
C PHE A 135 3.33 15.81 -0.16
N PRO A 136 3.22 16.13 -1.46
CA PRO A 136 2.98 17.50 -1.90
C PRO A 136 1.51 17.86 -1.64
N VAL A 137 1.20 18.37 -0.45
CA VAL A 137 -0.17 18.65 0.01
C VAL A 137 -0.88 19.61 -0.95
N GLU A 138 -0.16 20.58 -1.50
CA GLU A 138 -0.66 21.54 -2.48
C GLU A 138 -1.16 20.83 -3.75
N LYS A 139 -0.46 19.79 -4.20
CA LYS A 139 -0.87 18.98 -5.36
C LYS A 139 -2.21 18.28 -5.12
N SER A 140 -2.55 18.00 -3.86
CA SER A 140 -3.83 17.36 -3.51
C SER A 140 -5.01 18.34 -3.50
N CYS A 141 -4.76 19.64 -3.64
CA CYS A 141 -5.82 20.64 -3.79
C CYS A 141 -6.57 20.49 -5.12
N GLY A 142 -7.83 20.89 -5.12
CA GLY A 142 -8.76 20.74 -6.24
C GLY A 142 -9.80 19.65 -6.00
N THR A 143 -10.59 19.38 -7.04
CA THR A 143 -11.68 18.40 -6.98
C THR A 143 -11.20 17.04 -7.48
N TRP A 144 -11.56 16.02 -6.72
CA TRP A 144 -11.24 14.62 -6.97
C TRP A 144 -12.53 13.81 -6.89
N LYS A 145 -12.67 12.79 -7.73
CA LYS A 145 -13.82 11.89 -7.78
C LYS A 145 -13.40 10.47 -7.49
N HIS A 146 -14.17 9.76 -6.68
CA HIS A 146 -14.00 8.32 -6.48
C HIS A 146 -14.01 7.57 -7.82
N ASP A 147 -13.03 6.71 -8.04
CA ASP A 147 -12.78 5.98 -9.30
C ASP A 147 -12.89 4.46 -9.09
N ARG A 148 -11.83 3.81 -8.58
CA ARG A 148 -11.76 2.36 -8.39
C ARG A 148 -11.57 2.00 -6.92
N GLN A 149 -11.82 0.74 -6.60
CA GLN A 149 -11.65 0.20 -5.25
C GLN A 149 -11.34 -1.30 -5.29
N SER A 150 -10.74 -1.81 -4.23
CA SER A 150 -10.49 -3.24 -4.06
C SER A 150 -11.78 -4.03 -3.88
N ASP A 151 -11.76 -5.32 -4.25
CA ASP A 151 -12.92 -6.23 -4.08
C ASP A 151 -13.40 -6.32 -2.64
N ASN A 152 -12.47 -6.26 -1.69
CA ASN A 152 -12.73 -6.34 -0.27
C ASN A 152 -13.03 -4.99 0.38
N TYR A 153 -13.07 -3.89 -0.37
CA TYR A 153 -13.41 -2.56 0.16
C TYR A 153 -14.76 -2.51 0.89
N PRO A 154 -15.82 -3.25 0.48
CA PRO A 154 -17.05 -3.34 1.27
C PRO A 154 -16.86 -3.87 2.70
N GLN A 155 -15.88 -4.75 2.94
CA GLN A 155 -15.58 -5.28 4.27
C GLN A 155 -15.05 -4.18 5.22
N ILE A 156 -14.44 -3.13 4.67
CA ILE A 156 -14.05 -1.94 5.43
C ILE A 156 -15.29 -1.29 6.02
N PHE A 157 -16.34 -1.07 5.22
CA PHE A 157 -17.58 -0.46 5.71
C PHE A 157 -18.30 -1.31 6.76
N GLU A 158 -18.31 -2.64 6.57
CA GLU A 158 -18.85 -3.57 7.57
C GLU A 158 -18.08 -3.48 8.89
N LYS A 159 -16.73 -3.47 8.82
CA LYS A 159 -15.87 -3.33 10.01
C LYS A 159 -16.05 -1.99 10.71
N LEU A 160 -16.37 -0.95 9.95
CA LEU A 160 -16.72 0.37 10.47
C LEU A 160 -18.12 0.45 11.12
N GLY A 161 -18.90 -0.63 11.03
CA GLY A 161 -20.26 -0.69 11.56
C GLY A 161 -21.26 0.10 10.71
N ILE A 162 -20.96 0.37 9.44
CA ILE A 162 -21.89 1.01 8.53
C ILE A 162 -23.01 0.01 8.20
N PRO A 163 -24.30 0.39 8.36
CA PRO A 163 -25.41 -0.51 8.06
C PRO A 163 -25.37 -1.03 6.63
N ALA A 164 -25.71 -2.31 6.42
CA ALA A 164 -25.66 -2.96 5.10
C ALA A 164 -26.48 -2.21 4.03
N GLU A 165 -27.62 -1.64 4.39
CA GLU A 165 -28.44 -0.79 3.50
C GLU A 165 -27.67 0.44 3.01
N MET A 166 -26.86 1.04 3.89
CA MET A 166 -26.03 2.18 3.57
C MET A 166 -24.84 1.76 2.71
N VAL A 167 -24.22 0.61 2.99
CA VAL A 167 -23.17 0.04 2.13
C VAL A 167 -23.68 -0.19 0.71
N GLN A 168 -24.90 -0.71 0.55
CA GLN A 168 -25.53 -0.91 -0.76
C GLN A 168 -25.78 0.42 -1.48
N LYS A 169 -26.16 1.48 -0.78
CA LYS A 169 -26.31 2.83 -1.37
C LYS A 169 -24.97 3.42 -1.81
N LEU A 170 -23.90 3.16 -1.05
CA LEU A 170 -22.55 3.62 -1.39
C LEU A 170 -21.96 2.83 -2.55
N LYS A 171 -22.38 1.57 -2.74
CA LYS A 171 -21.93 0.73 -3.84
C LYS A 171 -22.32 1.35 -5.19
N GLY A 172 -21.32 1.75 -5.97
CA GLY A 172 -21.52 2.37 -7.28
C GLY A 172 -21.83 3.88 -7.24
N THR A 173 -21.95 4.49 -6.05
CA THR A 173 -22.07 5.94 -5.94
C THR A 173 -20.68 6.57 -6.04
N THR A 174 -20.48 7.42 -7.03
CA THR A 174 -19.28 8.26 -7.10
C THR A 174 -19.51 9.54 -6.32
N PHE A 175 -18.61 9.86 -5.40
CA PHE A 175 -18.62 11.12 -4.67
C PHE A 175 -17.38 11.94 -5.03
N SER A 176 -17.55 13.25 -5.02
CA SER A 176 -16.47 14.21 -5.24
C SER A 176 -16.01 14.79 -3.92
N VAL A 177 -14.71 14.88 -3.73
CA VAL A 177 -14.07 15.62 -2.65
C VAL A 177 -13.30 16.80 -3.24
N ASN A 178 -13.40 17.95 -2.61
CA ASN A 178 -12.60 19.12 -2.92
C ASN A 178 -11.66 19.38 -1.76
N HIS A 179 -10.36 19.46 -2.04
CA HIS A 179 -9.37 19.82 -1.04
C HIS A 179 -8.85 21.22 -1.30
N SER A 180 -8.58 21.96 -0.23
CA SER A 180 -7.90 23.25 -0.27
C SER A 180 -6.92 23.38 0.87
N LEU A 181 -5.81 24.09 0.65
CA LEU A 181 -4.81 24.39 1.65
C LEU A 181 -4.73 25.91 1.84
N SER A 182 -4.79 26.37 3.09
CA SER A 182 -4.61 27.77 3.46
C SER A 182 -3.62 27.87 4.62
N GLY A 183 -2.36 28.15 4.31
CA GLY A 183 -1.28 28.04 5.29
C GLY A 183 -1.06 26.59 5.70
N ASP A 184 -1.15 26.31 7.00
CA ASP A 184 -1.03 24.97 7.59
C ASP A 184 -2.39 24.23 7.72
N LYS A 185 -3.49 24.88 7.30
CA LYS A 185 -4.84 24.34 7.39
C LYS A 185 -5.24 23.66 6.10
N PHE A 186 -5.41 22.36 6.16
CA PHE A 186 -6.01 21.58 5.08
C PHE A 186 -7.50 21.44 5.33
N THR A 187 -8.29 21.76 4.30
CA THR A 187 -9.74 21.66 4.32
C THR A 187 -10.18 20.64 3.27
N SER A 188 -11.01 19.69 3.69
CA SER A 188 -11.69 18.73 2.83
C SER A 188 -13.19 19.02 2.82
N LYS A 189 -13.75 19.18 1.62
CA LYS A 189 -15.18 19.38 1.39
C LYS A 189 -15.72 18.26 0.52
N PHE A 190 -16.81 17.62 0.90
CA PHE A 190 -17.47 16.63 0.05
C PHE A 190 -18.97 16.65 0.30
N GLU A 191 -19.75 16.18 -0.66
CA GLU A 191 -21.18 15.97 -0.44
C GLU A 191 -21.44 14.50 -0.14
N PHE A 192 -22.21 14.25 0.92
CA PHE A 192 -22.62 12.91 1.30
C PHE A 192 -24.12 12.87 1.52
N ASN A 193 -24.83 12.03 0.77
CA ASN A 193 -26.30 11.95 0.77
C ASN A 193 -26.99 13.32 0.63
N GLY A 194 -26.52 14.18 -0.29
CA GLY A 194 -27.08 15.51 -0.51
C GLY A 194 -26.77 16.52 0.60
N LYS A 195 -25.90 16.19 1.55
CA LYS A 195 -25.48 17.09 2.64
C LYS A 195 -24.01 17.48 2.45
N PRO A 196 -23.68 18.79 2.32
CA PRO A 196 -22.30 19.23 2.27
C PRO A 196 -21.61 18.96 3.61
N GLN A 197 -20.40 18.42 3.52
CA GLN A 197 -19.49 18.17 4.62
C GLN A 197 -18.25 19.02 4.41
N GLU A 198 -17.74 19.56 5.51
CA GLU A 198 -16.50 20.32 5.53
C GLU A 198 -15.74 19.97 6.80
N SER A 199 -14.46 19.64 6.65
CA SER A 199 -13.56 19.37 7.77
C SER A 199 -12.25 20.10 7.51
N THR A 200 -11.80 20.86 8.51
CA THR A 200 -10.53 21.60 8.45
C THR A 200 -9.64 21.13 9.58
N PHE A 201 -8.39 20.81 9.26
CA PHE A 201 -7.40 20.32 10.20
C PHE A 201 -6.04 20.96 9.97
N THR A 202 -5.26 21.02 11.05
CA THR A 202 -3.84 21.41 11.01
C THR A 202 -2.99 20.13 10.99
N LEU A 203 -2.04 20.06 10.06
CA LEU A 203 -1.16 18.89 9.95
C LEU A 203 -0.33 18.71 11.23
N GLY A 204 -0.23 17.47 11.70
CA GLY A 204 0.48 17.08 12.92
C GLY A 204 -0.27 17.35 14.22
N VAL A 205 -1.46 17.94 14.19
CA VAL A 205 -2.27 18.26 15.36
C VAL A 205 -3.51 17.37 15.40
N GLU A 206 -3.81 16.78 16.57
CA GLU A 206 -5.05 16.04 16.77
C GLU A 206 -6.25 16.98 16.66
N GLY A 207 -7.22 16.61 15.83
CA GLY A 207 -8.49 17.32 15.66
C GLY A 207 -9.70 16.41 15.83
N GLU A 208 -10.89 16.96 15.62
CA GLU A 208 -12.15 16.23 15.58
C GLU A 208 -12.77 16.27 14.18
N GLU A 209 -13.13 15.11 13.65
CA GLU A 209 -13.90 14.96 12.41
C GLU A 209 -15.30 14.43 12.75
N HIS A 210 -16.34 14.98 12.13
CA HIS A 210 -17.70 14.49 12.30
C HIS A 210 -18.02 13.48 11.19
N ASP A 211 -18.12 12.20 11.55
CA ASP A 211 -18.57 11.19 10.62
C ASP A 211 -20.09 11.09 10.62
N GLN A 212 -20.66 11.42 9.47
CA GLN A 212 -22.10 11.37 9.23
C GLN A 212 -22.63 9.98 8.87
N THR A 213 -21.78 9.04 8.46
CA THR A 213 -22.18 7.65 8.18
C THR A 213 -22.67 6.96 9.46
N VAL A 214 -22.11 7.35 10.60
CA VAL A 214 -22.50 6.85 11.94
C VAL A 214 -23.03 7.94 12.87
N GLY A 215 -22.96 9.21 12.49
CA GLY A 215 -23.45 10.36 13.26
C GLY A 215 -22.63 10.70 14.51
N ARG A 216 -21.31 10.52 14.50
CA ARG A 216 -20.45 10.82 15.67
C ARG A 216 -19.19 11.60 15.32
N LYS A 217 -18.66 12.31 16.31
CA LYS A 217 -17.32 12.90 16.23
C LYS A 217 -16.24 11.86 16.54
N ARG A 218 -15.08 11.99 15.90
CA ARG A 218 -13.93 11.11 16.08
C ARG A 218 -12.66 11.93 16.09
N LYS A 219 -11.69 11.49 16.89
CA LYS A 219 -10.35 12.05 16.89
C LYS A 219 -9.62 11.62 15.64
N VAL A 220 -8.89 12.53 15.03
CA VAL A 220 -8.06 12.26 13.87
C VAL A 220 -6.81 13.13 13.90
N THR A 221 -5.69 12.53 13.51
CA THR A 221 -4.44 13.27 13.26
C THR A 221 -4.02 13.05 11.83
N TYR A 222 -3.77 14.13 11.10
CA TYR A 222 -3.23 14.08 9.75
C TYR A 222 -1.73 14.36 9.76
N THR A 223 -0.91 13.44 9.28
CA THR A 223 0.56 13.53 9.26
C THR A 223 1.11 13.32 7.85
N ILE A 224 2.27 13.91 7.56
CA ILE A 224 3.05 13.57 6.37
C ILE A 224 4.07 12.51 6.77
N GLU A 225 3.96 11.31 6.21
CA GLU A 225 4.86 10.18 6.46
C GLU A 225 5.53 9.78 5.13
N GLY A 226 6.70 10.36 4.87
CA GLY A 226 7.31 10.31 3.54
C GLY A 226 6.41 11.00 2.52
N ASP A 227 6.08 10.32 1.42
CA ASP A 227 5.21 10.81 0.35
C ASP A 227 3.74 10.51 0.61
N ASN A 228 3.35 10.15 1.83
CA ASN A 228 1.96 9.86 2.16
C ASN A 228 1.39 10.98 3.01
N LEU A 229 0.16 11.39 2.69
CA LEU A 229 -0.72 12.04 3.65
C LEU A 229 -1.49 10.96 4.41
N VAL A 230 -1.18 10.83 5.69
CA VAL A 230 -1.70 9.80 6.57
C VAL A 230 -2.73 10.41 7.49
N SER A 231 -3.87 9.75 7.67
CA SER A 231 -4.79 10.08 8.76
C SER A 231 -4.99 8.89 9.67
N VAL A 232 -4.78 9.10 10.97
CA VAL A 232 -4.93 8.08 12.01
C VAL A 232 -6.12 8.42 12.88
N PHE A 233 -7.05 7.47 12.99
CA PHE A 233 -8.19 7.50 13.90
C PHE A 233 -7.93 6.43 14.97
N PRO A 234 -7.49 6.80 16.19
CA PRO A 234 -7.13 5.81 17.22
C PRO A 234 -8.35 5.03 17.71
N ASP A 235 -9.50 5.69 17.75
CA ASP A 235 -10.80 5.07 18.00
C ASP A 235 -11.79 5.65 17.01
N HIS A 236 -12.00 4.91 15.93
CA HIS A 236 -12.95 5.30 14.92
C HIS A 236 -14.38 5.01 15.37
N ASP A 237 -14.59 3.97 16.19
CA ASP A 237 -15.92 3.47 16.51
C ASP A 237 -16.52 3.81 17.87
N GLY A 238 -15.77 4.52 18.72
CA GLY A 238 -16.13 4.68 20.13
C GLY A 238 -16.03 3.38 20.92
N LYS A 239 -15.57 2.28 20.29
CA LYS A 239 -15.38 0.96 20.88
C LYS A 239 -13.91 0.52 20.78
N GLY A 240 -13.02 1.41 20.34
CA GLY A 240 -11.59 1.17 20.22
C GLY A 240 -11.15 0.60 18.88
N THR A 241 -11.98 0.60 17.83
CA THR A 241 -11.56 0.14 16.50
C THR A 241 -10.66 1.19 15.84
N PRO A 242 -9.36 0.92 15.62
CA PRO A 242 -8.48 1.88 14.96
C PRO A 242 -8.72 1.88 13.45
N MET A 243 -8.57 3.06 12.85
CA MET A 243 -8.54 3.22 11.39
C MET A 243 -7.33 4.05 10.97
N ARG A 244 -6.68 3.62 9.89
CA ARG A 244 -5.57 4.33 9.27
C ARG A 244 -5.83 4.46 7.78
N VAL A 245 -5.67 5.67 7.25
CA VAL A 245 -5.80 5.95 5.81
C VAL A 245 -4.51 6.57 5.30
N SER A 246 -3.93 5.98 4.26
CA SER A 246 -2.70 6.45 3.62
C SER A 246 -2.99 6.92 2.21
N ARG A 247 -2.72 8.19 1.91
CA ARG A 247 -2.97 8.77 0.58
C ARG A 247 -1.64 9.07 -0.10
N HIS A 248 -1.49 8.64 -1.34
CA HIS A 248 -0.31 8.94 -2.16
C HIS A 248 -0.68 9.11 -3.63
N PHE A 249 0.10 9.90 -4.36
CA PHE A 249 -0.05 10.02 -5.81
C PHE A 249 0.50 8.78 -6.52
N ILE A 250 -0.26 8.24 -7.48
CA ILE A 250 0.26 7.27 -8.47
C ILE A 250 0.80 8.02 -9.69
N ASP A 251 0.11 9.09 -10.08
CA ASP A 251 0.46 10.03 -11.14
C ASP A 251 -0.08 11.45 -10.79
N ASP A 252 -0.17 12.37 -11.75
CA ASP A 252 -0.63 13.75 -11.52
C ASP A 252 -2.14 13.88 -11.26
N ASP A 253 -2.91 12.90 -11.74
CA ASP A 253 -4.37 12.92 -11.77
C ASP A 253 -5.00 11.77 -10.98
N THR A 254 -4.19 11.00 -10.24
CA THR A 254 -4.64 9.84 -9.47
C THR A 254 -4.04 9.82 -8.08
N ILE A 255 -4.92 9.87 -7.08
CA ILE A 255 -4.58 9.57 -5.68
C ILE A 255 -5.02 8.15 -5.39
N HIS A 256 -4.10 7.35 -4.83
CA HIS A 256 -4.41 6.05 -4.27
C HIS A 256 -4.49 6.14 -2.75
N ILE A 257 -5.48 5.46 -2.18
CA ILE A 257 -5.86 5.53 -0.79
C ILE A 257 -5.87 4.12 -0.23
N ASP A 258 -4.85 3.76 0.55
CA ASP A 258 -4.85 2.53 1.35
C ASP A 258 -5.66 2.79 2.64
N VAL A 259 -6.55 1.87 3.00
CA VAL A 259 -7.39 1.95 4.21
C VAL A 259 -7.21 0.68 5.03
N THR A 260 -6.88 0.85 6.32
CA THR A 260 -6.82 -0.24 7.29
C THR A 260 -7.79 0.05 8.43
N VAL A 261 -8.67 -0.88 8.75
CA VAL A 261 -9.64 -0.78 9.85
C VAL A 261 -9.64 -2.05 10.66
N GLY A 262 -9.25 -1.98 11.94
CA GLY A 262 -9.29 -3.14 12.85
C GLY A 262 -8.68 -4.43 12.27
N GLY A 263 -7.57 -4.30 11.53
CA GLY A 263 -6.86 -5.39 10.86
C GLY A 263 -7.33 -5.72 9.43
N VAL A 264 -8.47 -5.19 8.97
CA VAL A 264 -8.94 -5.36 7.59
C VAL A 264 -8.30 -4.29 6.71
N GLU A 265 -7.70 -4.69 5.59
CA GLU A 265 -7.06 -3.78 4.63
C GLU A 265 -7.85 -3.72 3.32
N GLY A 266 -7.96 -2.54 2.72
CA GLY A 266 -8.55 -2.33 1.39
C GLY A 266 -7.99 -1.07 0.76
N TRP A 267 -8.39 -0.77 -0.48
CA TRP A 267 -7.97 0.46 -1.13
C TRP A 267 -9.04 1.04 -2.04
N THR A 268 -8.93 2.35 -2.29
CA THR A 268 -9.70 3.09 -3.31
C THR A 268 -8.79 4.09 -4.03
N THR A 269 -9.17 4.51 -5.23
CA THR A 269 -8.50 5.58 -5.99
C THR A 269 -9.45 6.74 -6.23
N TYR A 270 -8.91 7.95 -6.18
CA TYR A 270 -9.60 9.14 -6.67
C TYR A 270 -8.91 9.66 -7.93
N LYS A 271 -9.71 10.10 -8.90
CA LYS A 271 -9.27 10.77 -10.13
C LYS A 271 -9.54 12.25 -10.07
N ARG A 272 -8.63 13.07 -10.59
CA ARG A 272 -8.84 14.52 -10.70
C ARG A 272 -10.02 14.81 -11.63
N CYS A 273 -10.88 15.75 -11.23
CA CYS A 273 -11.99 16.25 -12.06
C CYS A 273 -11.55 17.33 -13.04
#